data_AF-A0A4Y5QCN6-F1
#
_entry.id   AF-A0A4Y5QCN6-F1
#
_cell.length_a   1.000
_cell.length_b   1.000
_cell.length_c   1.000
_cell.angle_alpha   90.00
_cell.angle_beta   90.00
_cell.angle_gamma   90.00
#
_symmetry.space_group_name_H-M   'P 1'
#
loop_
_entity.id
_entity.type
_entity.pdbx_description
1 polymer ?
#
loop_
_entity_poly.entity_id
_entity_poly.type
_entity_poly.pdbx_seq_one_letter_code
_entity_poly.pdbx_strand_id
1 'polypeptide(L)'
;ICMSISNNDSSFGYYGLICAMASIVCLGSVVWAHHMFMVGLDYLTAIFFSSVTMIIGIPTGIKVFSWLYMLNSCGTRLSDPV
;
A
#
# COMPACT_ATOMS: atom_id res chain seq x y z
N ILE A 1 1.58 -2.81 -15.46
CA ILE A 1 1.21 -4.22 -15.16
C ILE A 1 -0.28 -4.35 -14.95
N CYS A 2 -0.87 -3.98 -13.81
CA CYS A 2 -2.33 -4.15 -13.62
C CYS A 2 -3.15 -3.40 -14.69
N MET A 3 -2.87 -2.12 -14.95
CA MET A 3 -3.54 -1.38 -16.05
C MET A 3 -3.28 -1.98 -17.42
N SER A 4 -2.05 -2.43 -17.67
CA SER A 4 -1.62 -3.02 -18.94
C SER A 4 -2.32 -4.35 -19.22
N ILE A 5 -2.57 -5.15 -18.18
CA ILE A 5 -3.22 -6.46 -18.29
C ILE A 5 -4.74 -6.30 -18.28
N SER A 6 -5.27 -5.42 -17.44
CA SER A 6 -6.73 -5.24 -17.27
C SER A 6 -7.38 -4.41 -18.37
N ASN A 7 -6.58 -3.73 -19.20
CA ASN A 7 -7.04 -2.84 -20.26
C ASN A 7 -7.98 -1.71 -19.76
N ASN A 8 -7.73 -1.24 -18.54
CA ASN A 8 -8.49 -0.14 -17.95
C ASN A 8 -7.88 1.20 -18.36
N ASP A 9 -8.71 2.16 -18.76
CA ASP A 9 -8.28 3.52 -19.14
C ASP A 9 -7.64 4.28 -17.98
N SER A 10 -7.94 3.89 -16.74
CA SER A 10 -7.38 4.52 -15.54
C SER A 10 -7.28 3.55 -14.36
N SER A 11 -6.42 3.89 -13.39
CA SER A 11 -6.24 3.08 -12.19
C SER A 11 -7.42 3.25 -11.25
N PHE A 12 -7.99 2.14 -10.78
CA PHE A 12 -9.03 2.17 -9.77
C PHE A 12 -8.52 2.90 -8.52
N GLY A 13 -9.28 3.92 -8.08
CA GLY A 13 -8.95 4.68 -6.89
C GLY A 13 -7.61 5.43 -6.96
N TYR A 14 -7.28 6.04 -8.12
CA TYR A 14 -6.01 6.76 -8.34
C TYR A 14 -5.59 7.69 -7.19
N TYR A 15 -6.48 8.57 -6.71
CA TYR A 15 -6.19 9.43 -5.56
C TYR A 15 -5.94 8.64 -4.27
N GLY A 16 -6.68 7.55 -4.05
CA GLY A 16 -6.47 6.65 -2.92
C GLY A 16 -5.10 5.95 -2.98
N LEU A 17 -4.65 5.55 -4.17
CA LEU A 17 -3.32 5.00 -4.40
C LEU A 17 -2.23 6.04 -4.15
N ILE A 18 -2.40 7.29 -4.58
CA ILE A 18 -1.43 8.36 -4.27
C ILE A 18 -1.34 8.59 -2.77
N CYS A 19 -2.47 8.74 -2.09
CA CYS A 19 -2.51 8.93 -0.63
C CYS A 19 -1.91 7.72 0.10
N ALA A 20 -2.12 6.50 -0.39
CA ALA A 20 -1.49 5.31 0.15
C ALA A 20 0.04 5.33 -0.02
N MET A 21 0.57 5.78 -1.16
CA MET A 21 2.03 5.89 -1.36
C MET A 21 2.63 6.94 -0.45
N ALA A 22 2.00 8.12 -0.41
CA ALA A 22 2.48 9.23 0.42
C ALA A 22 2.46 8.85 1.91
N SER A 23 1.40 8.22 2.39
CA SER A 23 1.31 7.77 3.78
C SER A 23 2.34 6.70 4.14
N ILE A 24 2.63 5.73 3.25
CA ILE A 24 3.69 4.74 3.49
C ILE A 24 5.05 5.42 3.64
N VAL A 25 5.36 6.42 2.80
CA VAL A 25 6.63 7.17 2.88
C VAL A 25 6.72 7.96 4.18
N CYS A 26 5.67 8.72 4.52
CA CYS A 26 5.64 9.52 5.74
C CYS A 26 5.75 8.64 6.99
N LEU A 27 4.92 7.60 7.11
CA LEU A 27 4.94 6.68 8.26
C LEU A 27 6.22 5.85 8.31
N GLY A 28 6.78 5.48 7.15
CA GLY A 28 8.04 4.76 7.02
C GLY A 28 9.22 5.48 7.67
N SER A 29 9.24 6.81 7.60
CA SER A 29 10.28 7.62 8.27
C SER A 29 10.22 7.56 9.80
N VAL A 30 9.04 7.27 10.36
CA VAL A 30 8.81 7.26 11.81
C VAL A 30 9.09 5.89 12.42
N VAL A 31 9.00 4.78 11.68
CA VAL A 31 8.99 3.44 12.30
C VAL A 31 10.35 2.80 12.56
N TRP A 32 11.49 3.45 12.30
CA TRP A 32 12.82 2.80 12.34
C TRP A 32 13.10 1.96 13.61
N ALA A 33 12.61 2.42 14.76
CA ALA A 33 12.87 1.79 16.05
C ALA A 33 12.23 0.39 16.21
N HIS A 34 11.34 -0.03 15.31
CA HIS A 34 10.80 -1.39 15.32
C HIS A 34 11.88 -2.47 15.08
N HIS A 35 13.01 -2.12 14.46
CA HIS A 35 14.17 -3.01 14.36
C HIS A 35 14.99 -3.11 15.66
N MET A 36 14.70 -2.24 16.64
CA MET A 36 15.48 -2.07 17.87
C MET A 36 14.74 -2.55 19.13
N PHE A 37 13.64 -3.31 19.00
CA PHE A 37 12.82 -3.71 20.14
C PHE A 37 13.57 -4.47 21.25
N MET A 38 14.68 -5.14 20.94
CA MET A 38 15.48 -5.88 21.93
C MET A 38 16.62 -5.05 22.56
N VAL A 39 16.77 -3.77 22.23
CA VAL A 39 17.82 -2.88 22.78
C VAL A 39 17.48 -2.36 24.18
N GLY A 40 16.28 -2.64 24.69
CA GLY A 40 15.80 -2.17 26.01
C GLY A 40 15.04 -0.85 25.96
N LEU A 41 14.22 -0.64 24.92
CA LEU A 41 13.26 0.48 24.83
C LEU A 41 12.25 0.44 25.99
N ASP A 42 11.78 1.62 26.42
CA ASP A 42 10.68 1.70 27.38
C ASP A 42 9.38 1.13 26.82
N TYR A 43 8.48 0.68 27.71
CA TYR A 43 7.24 0.02 27.31
C TYR A 43 6.34 0.91 26.42
N LEU A 44 6.30 2.21 26.69
CA LEU A 44 5.42 3.14 25.95
C LEU A 44 5.95 3.41 24.55
N THR A 45 7.27 3.60 24.39
CA THR A 45 7.87 3.72 23.05
C THR A 45 7.77 2.43 22.27
N ALA A 46 7.97 1.26 22.90
CA ALA A 46 7.81 -0.03 22.22
C ALA A 46 6.39 -0.20 21.65
N ILE A 47 5.35 0.12 22.44
CA ILE A 47 3.95 0.08 21.97
C ILE A 47 3.70 1.12 20.89
N PHE A 48 4.21 2.34 21.05
CA PHE A 48 4.07 3.39 20.05
C PHE A 48 4.63 2.92 18.70
N PHE A 49 5.89 2.50 18.63
CA PHE A 49 6.48 2.04 17.37
C PHE A 49 5.79 0.78 16.83
N SER A 50 5.40 -0.17 17.70
CA SER A 50 4.64 -1.35 17.29
C SER A 50 3.31 -0.98 16.63
N SER A 51 2.53 -0.09 17.26
CA SER A 51 1.23 0.36 16.74
C SER A 51 1.36 1.16 15.45
N VAL A 52 2.34 2.08 15.34
CA VAL A 52 2.57 2.86 14.10
C VAL A 52 2.98 1.94 12.95
N THR A 53 3.82 0.93 13.22
CA THR A 53 4.21 -0.05 12.18
C THR A 53 3.01 -0.86 11.69
N MET A 54 2.08 -1.20 12.60
CA MET A 54 0.84 -1.88 12.23
C MET A 54 -0.08 -1.01 11.36
N ILE A 55 -0.15 0.31 11.62
CA ILE A 55 -0.96 1.26 10.84
C ILE A 55 -0.52 1.31 9.37
N ILE A 56 0.77 1.09 9.07
CA ILE A 56 1.27 0.99 7.68
C ILE A 56 0.57 -0.14 6.90
N GLY A 57 0.04 -1.15 7.59
CA GLY A 57 -0.78 -2.20 6.97
C GLY A 57 -2.00 -1.67 6.21
N ILE A 58 -2.58 -0.54 6.63
CA ILE A 58 -3.77 0.06 6.00
C ILE A 58 -3.47 0.55 4.57
N PRO A 59 -2.54 1.50 4.34
CA PRO A 59 -2.24 1.96 2.98
C PRO A 59 -1.66 0.84 2.12
N THR A 60 -0.92 -0.10 2.71
CA THR A 60 -0.42 -1.28 1.98
C THR A 60 -1.58 -2.16 1.50
N GLY A 61 -2.58 -2.39 2.34
CA GLY A 61 -3.81 -3.10 1.98
C GLY A 61 -4.59 -2.41 0.86
N ILE A 62 -4.75 -1.08 0.93
CA ILE A 62 -5.40 -0.30 -0.14
C ILE A 62 -4.75 -0.58 -1.50
N LYS A 63 -3.41 -0.61 -1.58
CA LYS A 63 -2.71 -0.95 -2.83
C LYS A 63 -3.06 -2.33 -3.35
N VAL A 64 -2.94 -3.33 -2.48
CA VAL A 64 -3.12 -4.74 -2.85
C VAL A 64 -4.55 -4.98 -3.32
N PHE A 65 -5.55 -4.50 -2.57
CA PHE A 65 -6.95 -4.62 -2.97
C PHE A 65 -7.26 -3.83 -4.26
N SER A 66 -6.66 -2.65 -4.46
CA SER A 66 -6.82 -1.91 -5.71
C SER A 66 -6.26 -2.67 -6.91
N TRP A 67 -5.12 -3.34 -6.75
CA TRP A 67 -4.54 -4.18 -7.80
C TRP A 67 -5.40 -5.41 -8.08
N LEU A 68 -5.85 -6.11 -7.04
CA LEU A 68 -6.74 -7.27 -7.18
C LEU A 68 -8.03 -6.89 -7.90
N TYR A 69 -8.63 -5.74 -7.56
CA TYR A 69 -9.83 -5.25 -8.21
C TYR A 69 -9.60 -4.94 -9.69
N MET A 70 -8.50 -4.27 -10.04
CA MET A 70 -8.15 -4.00 -11.44
C MET A 70 -7.90 -5.29 -12.23
N LEU A 71 -7.19 -6.26 -11.65
CA LEU A 71 -6.94 -7.56 -12.30
C LEU A 71 -8.20 -8.40 -12.46
N ASN A 72 -9.13 -8.35 -11.49
CA ASN A 72 -10.41 -9.02 -11.59
C ASN A 72 -11.31 -8.38 -12.66
N SER A 73 -11.24 -7.06 -12.81
CA SER A 73 -11.97 -6.29 -13.81
C SER A 73 -11.25 -6.25 -15.17
N CYS A 74 -10.71 -7.37 -15.64
CA CYS A 74 -10.02 -7.44 -16.92
C CYS A 74 -11.04 -7.41 -18.08
N GLY A 75 -11.12 -6.29 -18.78
CA GLY A 75 -11.91 -6.16 -20.00
C GLY A 75 -11.04 -6.47 -21.21
N THR A 76 -11.28 -7.58 -21.90
CA THR A 76 -10.68 -7.81 -23.22
C THR A 76 -11.27 -6.80 -24.20
N ARG A 77 -10.54 -5.75 -24.59
CA ARG A 77 -11.00 -4.87 -25.68
C ARG A 77 -10.72 -5.62 -26.98
N LEU A 78 -11.78 -5.99 -27.68
CA LEU A 78 -11.72 -6.70 -28.97
C LEU A 78 -10.93 -5.94 -30.04
N SER A 79 -10.66 -4.65 -29.81
CA SER A 79 -9.96 -3.72 -30.70
C SER A 79 -8.45 -3.62 -30.47
N ASP A 80 -7.90 -4.23 -29.43
CA ASP A 80 -6.46 -4.13 -29.20
C ASP A 80 -5.72 -5.09 -30.15
N PRO A 81 -4.86 -4.58 -31.06
CA PRO A 81 -4.01 -5.47 -31.83
C PRO A 81 -3.03 -6.13 -30.86
N VAL A 82 -3.04 -7.46 -30.86
CA VAL A 82 -2.08 -8.31 -30.14
C VAL A 82 -0.65 -7.87 -30.45
#